data_AF-A0A0Q4EM66-F1
#
_entry.id   AF-A0A0Q4EM66-F1
#
_cell.length_a   1.000
_cell.length_b   1.000
_cell.length_c   1.000
_cell.angle_alpha   90.00
_cell.angle_beta   90.00
_cell.angle_gamma   90.00
#
_symmetry.space_group_name_H-M   'P 1'
#
loop_
_entity.id
_entity.type
_entity.pdbx_description
1 polymer ?
#
loop_
_entity_poly.entity_id
_entity_poly.type
_entity_poly.pdbx_seq_one_letter_code
_entity_poly.pdbx_strand_id
1 'polypeptide(L)' 'MGLLRSPTQGKPARHKVVHICATPHLDHAAARDIGFRCVWIDRGTGRQLLADYTPDAILPMLDGISELFKSLGW' A
#
# COMPACT_ATOMS: atom_id res chain seq x y z
N MET A 1 -29.62 0.15 -30.51
CA MET A 1 -28.31 -0.50 -30.31
C MET A 1 -27.68 0.15 -29.08
N GLY A 2 -28.07 -0.32 -27.89
CA GLY A 2 -27.66 0.27 -26.61
C GLY A 2 -26.32 -0.31 -26.17
N LEU A 3 -25.34 0.55 -25.93
CA LEU A 3 -24.05 0.20 -25.35
C LEU A 3 -24.30 -0.35 -23.93
N LEU A 4 -24.30 -1.68 -23.78
CA LEU A 4 -24.25 -2.34 -22.48
C LEU A 4 -23.01 -1.82 -21.75
N ARG A 5 -23.22 -1.06 -20.66
CA ARG A 5 -22.14 -0.66 -19.77
C ARG A 5 -21.53 -1.93 -19.19
N SER A 6 -20.22 -2.08 -19.34
CA SER A 6 -19.42 -3.17 -18.78
C SER A 6 -19.75 -3.37 -17.30
N PRO A 7 -19.80 -4.61 -16.80
CA PRO A 7 -20.07 -4.87 -15.39
C PRO A 7 -19.06 -4.10 -14.55
N THR A 8 -19.56 -3.35 -13.57
CA THR A 8 -18.77 -2.65 -12.57
C THR A 8 -17.66 -3.58 -12.06
N GLN A 9 -16.39 -3.20 -12.22
CA GLN A 9 -15.28 -3.98 -11.67
C GLN A 9 -15.56 -4.27 -10.21
N GLY A 10 -15.71 -5.56 -9.85
CA GLY A 10 -15.87 -5.98 -8.46
C GLY A 10 -14.69 -5.49 -7.62
N LYS A 11 -14.88 -5.39 -6.30
CA LYS A 11 -13.83 -5.00 -5.36
C LYS A 11 -12.57 -5.85 -5.63
N PRO A 12 -11.38 -5.24 -5.81
CA PRO A 12 -10.16 -5.99 -6.03
C PRO A 12 -9.88 -6.91 -4.84
N ALA A 13 -9.36 -8.10 -5.12
CA ALA A 13 -8.89 -9.01 -4.09
C ALA A 13 -7.80 -8.33 -3.25
N ARG A 14 -7.77 -8.57 -1.93
CA ARG A 14 -6.86 -7.85 -1.00
C ARG A 14 -5.39 -7.94 -1.41
N HIS A 15 -4.95 -9.10 -1.90
CA HIS A 15 -3.58 -9.29 -2.37
C HIS A 15 -3.25 -8.50 -3.65
N LYS A 16 -4.24 -7.95 -4.37
CA LYS A 16 -4.05 -7.06 -5.54
C LYS A 16 -3.97 -5.58 -5.16
N VAL A 17 -4.05 -5.25 -3.88
CA VAL A 17 -3.98 -3.88 -3.36
C VAL A 17 -2.71 -3.70 -2.54
N VAL A 18 -2.12 -2.50 -2.60
CA VAL A 18 -1.02 -2.05 -1.74
C VAL A 18 -1.51 -0.85 -0.95
N HIS A 19 -1.32 -0.90 0.37
CA HIS A 19 -1.51 0.23 1.27
C HIS A 19 -0.24 1.08 1.29
N ILE A 20 -0.31 2.32 0.82
CA ILE A 20 0.80 3.28 0.90
C ILE A 20 0.49 4.26 2.01
N CYS A 21 1.36 4.35 3.01
CA CYS A 21 1.04 5.06 4.26
C CYS A 21 2.16 5.97 4.76
N ALA A 22 1.82 6.90 5.67
CA ALA A 22 2.78 7.80 6.33
C ALA A 22 2.66 7.81 7.86
N THR A 23 1.63 7.20 8.44
CA THR A 23 1.37 7.15 9.89
C THR A 23 1.45 5.70 10.42
N PRO A 24 2.66 5.20 10.75
CA PRO A 24 2.89 3.78 11.01
C PRO A 24 2.01 3.20 12.13
N HIS A 25 1.74 3.89 13.23
CA HIS A 25 0.93 3.30 14.32
C HIS A 25 -0.48 2.85 13.88
N LEU A 26 -1.22 3.70 13.16
CA LEU A 26 -2.58 3.35 12.71
C LEU A 26 -2.55 2.55 11.41
N ASP A 27 -1.67 2.93 10.48
CA ASP A 27 -1.61 2.30 9.17
C ASP A 27 -1.08 0.88 9.21
N HIS A 28 -0.06 0.60 10.03
CA HIS A 28 0.51 -0.74 10.16
C HIS A 28 -0.47 -1.68 10.85
N ALA A 29 -1.17 -1.21 11.89
CA ALA A 29 -2.20 -1.99 12.54
C ALA A 29 -3.31 -2.38 11.54
N ALA A 30 -3.79 -1.42 10.75
CA ALA A 30 -4.80 -1.68 9.73
C ALA A 30 -4.29 -2.65 8.64
N ALA A 31 -3.08 -2.43 8.13
CA ALA A 31 -2.50 -3.29 7.10
C ALA A 31 -2.26 -4.72 7.59
N ARG A 32 -1.76 -4.89 8.82
CA ARG A 32 -1.61 -6.18 9.51
C ARG A 32 -2.93 -6.90 9.65
N ASP A 33 -3.93 -6.24 10.21
CA ASP A 33 -5.22 -6.87 10.56
C ASP A 33 -6.03 -7.24 9.30
N ILE A 34 -5.90 -6.46 8.22
CA ILE A 34 -6.57 -6.72 6.94
C ILE A 34 -5.77 -7.69 6.05
N GLY A 35 -4.47 -7.80 6.28
CA GLY A 35 -3.54 -8.57 5.45
C GLY A 35 -3.25 -7.89 4.11
N PHE A 36 -3.04 -6.57 4.11
CA PHE A 36 -2.58 -5.84 2.93
C PHE A 36 -1.07 -5.85 2.81
N ARG A 37 -0.58 -5.82 1.58
CA ARG A 37 0.79 -5.38 1.30
C ARG A 37 0.92 -3.90 1.63
N CYS A 38 2.05 -3.47 2.15
CA CYS A 38 2.24 -2.14 2.72
C CYS A 38 3.58 -1.52 2.32
N VAL A 39 3.54 -0.28 1.85
CA VAL A 39 4.73 0.57 1.68
C VAL A 39 4.61 1.74 2.63
N TRP A 40 5.57 1.88 3.54
CA TRP A 40 5.64 3.02 4.44
C TRP A 40 6.53 4.12 3.85
N ILE A 41 5.98 5.34 3.75
CA ILE A 41 6.73 6.55 3.42
C ILE A 41 7.26 7.19 4.71
N ASP A 42 8.53 6.96 5.02
CA ASP A 42 9.21 7.60 6.15
C ASP A 42 9.87 8.91 5.71
N ARG A 43 9.17 10.03 5.97
CA ARG A 43 9.66 11.38 5.66
C ARG A 43 10.61 11.96 6.72
N GLY A 44 11.21 11.13 7.58
CA GLY A 44 12.11 11.59 8.63
C GLY A 44 11.39 12.27 9.80
N THR A 45 10.16 11.86 10.08
CA THR A 45 9.32 12.48 11.15
C THR A 45 9.61 11.97 12.55
N GLY A 46 10.56 11.03 12.69
CA GLY A 46 10.88 10.35 13.96
C GLY A 46 9.85 9.29 14.39
N ARG A 47 8.80 9.07 13.59
CA ARG A 47 7.81 8.00 13.83
C ARG A 47 8.48 6.64 13.73
N GLN A 48 8.05 5.73 14.60
CA GLN A 48 8.60 4.39 14.68
C GLN A 48 7.65 3.37 14.06
N LEU A 49 8.21 2.25 13.62
CA LEU A 49 7.44 1.07 13.23
C LEU A 49 6.55 0.62 14.40
N LEU A 50 5.39 0.05 14.06
CA LEU A 50 4.65 -0.78 15.00
C LEU A 50 5.49 -2.01 15.35
N ALA A 51 5.65 -2.30 16.65
CA ALA A 51 6.69 -3.20 17.16
C ALA A 51 6.66 -4.63 16.59
N ASP A 52 5.48 -5.13 16.22
CA ASP A 52 5.26 -6.49 15.70
C ASP A 52 4.91 -6.51 14.21
N TYR A 53 5.22 -5.44 13.47
CA TYR A 53 4.88 -5.33 12.05
C TYR A 53 6.02 -4.75 11.21
N THR A 54 6.28 -5.42 10.09
CA THR A 54 7.25 -5.00 9.08
C THR A 54 6.51 -4.72 7.78
N PRO A 55 6.54 -3.48 7.24
CA PRO A 55 6.00 -3.19 5.92
C PRO A 55 6.82 -3.89 4.82
N ASP A 56 6.22 -4.18 3.67
CA ASP A 56 6.89 -4.80 2.53
C ASP A 56 8.00 -3.93 1.93
N ALA A 57 7.87 -2.60 2.04
CA ALA A 57 8.92 -1.65 1.69
C ALA A 57 8.84 -0.36 2.52
N ILE A 58 9.97 0.33 2.62
CA ILE A 58 10.06 1.66 3.21
C ILE A 58 10.73 2.57 2.18
N LEU A 59 10.12 3.73 1.91
CA LEU A 59 10.67 4.75 1.01
C LEU A 59 10.71 6.11 1.72
N PRO A 60 11.66 6.99 1.39
CA PRO A 60 11.72 8.32 2.00
C PRO A 60 10.65 9.26 1.46
N MET A 61 10.21 9.05 0.22
CA MET A 61 9.31 9.94 -0.52
C MET A 61 8.38 9.15 -1.46
N LEU A 62 7.24 9.75 -1.81
CA LEU A 62 6.19 9.11 -2.59
C LEU A 62 6.56 8.92 -4.08
N ASP A 63 7.47 9.75 -4.60
CA ASP A 63 7.98 9.66 -5.98
C ASP A 63 8.74 8.36 -6.25
N GLY A 64 9.34 7.74 -5.23
CA GLY A 64 10.00 6.43 -5.33
C GLY A 64 9.04 5.26 -5.61
N ILE A 65 7.72 5.44 -5.47
CA ILE A 65 6.75 4.35 -5.67
C ILE A 65 6.76 3.82 -7.10
N SER A 66 6.91 4.70 -8.09
CA SER A 66 6.91 4.28 -9.50
C SER A 66 8.12 3.39 -9.81
N GLU A 67 9.30 3.72 -9.31
CA GLU A 67 10.49 2.88 -9.50
C GLU A 67 10.41 1.57 -8.71
N LEU A 68 9.86 1.60 -7.49
CA LEU A 68 9.58 0.40 -6.72
C LEU A 68 8.70 -0.58 -7.50
N PHE A 69 7.55 -0.13 -8.01
CA PHE A 69 6.64 -1.00 -8.76
C PHE A 69 7.25 -1.52 -10.07
N LYS A 70 7.99 -0.68 -10.81
CA LYS A 70 8.74 -1.13 -11.99
C LYS A 70 9.72 -2.25 -11.65
N SER A 71 10.48 -2.09 -10.57
CA SER A 71 11.47 -3.11 -10.13
C SER A 71 10.83 -4.45 -9.75
N LEU A 72 9.56 -4.44 -9.34
CA LEU A 72 8.79 -5.63 -8.99
C LEU A 72 8.05 -6.24 -10.20
N GLY A 73 8.17 -5.63 -11.39
CA GLY A 73 7.49 -6.07 -12.61
C GLY A 73 5.98 -5.86 -12.57
N TRP A 74 5.52 -4.84 -11.85
CA TRP A 74 4.09 -4.47 -11.77
C TRP A 74 3.70 -3.46 -12.84
#